data_AF-A0A4R7K3S5-F1
#
_entry.id   AF-A0A4R7K3S5-F1
#
_cell.length_a   1.000
_cell.length_b   1.000
_cell.length_c   1.000
_cell.angle_alpha   90.00
_cell.angle_beta   90.00
_cell.angle_gamma   90.00
#
_symmetry.space_group_name_H-M   'P 1'
#
loop_
_entity.id
_entity.type
_entity.pdbx_description
1 polymer ?
#
loop_
_entity_poly.entity_id
_entity_poly.type
_entity_poly.pdbx_seq_one_letter_code
_entity_poly.pdbx_strand_id
1 'polypeptide(L)'
;MKLKILVVFISLLILSCNSKPNRVENDLYNCMIDSLSKEEKAKTILIIREFEEHLIKEGILESSAPISYWKFYEKIAKTNTYEFNNNFNFFKKVEFLDRDDPSDIHGMIDCSNQIFLTEKYKESRLFEFTQEMESLRKHKVTPVIMAKTTIKFLKKEDFELDYYRFITLGFIEKYNNK
;
A
#
# COMPACT_ATOMS: atom_id res chain seq x y z
N MET A 1 -3.27 -49.10 -21.86
CA MET A 1 -2.05 -48.44 -21.33
C MET A 1 -1.93 -46.97 -21.80
N LYS A 2 -3.00 -46.16 -21.71
CA LYS A 2 -3.00 -44.75 -22.18
C LYS A 2 -3.73 -43.75 -21.26
N LEU A 3 -4.15 -44.16 -20.07
CA LEU A 3 -4.94 -43.31 -19.15
C LEU A 3 -4.21 -42.93 -17.85
N LYS A 4 -2.96 -43.37 -17.66
CA LYS A 4 -2.18 -43.06 -16.45
C LYS A 4 -1.15 -41.93 -16.63
N ILE A 5 -0.97 -41.41 -17.84
CA ILE A 5 0.00 -40.34 -18.14
C ILE A 5 -0.63 -38.94 -18.02
N LEU A 6 -1.95 -38.81 -18.19
CA LEU A 6 -2.63 -37.50 -18.18
C LEU A 6 -2.74 -36.87 -16.77
N VAL A 7 -2.74 -37.69 -15.72
CA VAL A 7 -2.87 -37.20 -14.32
C VAL A 7 -1.57 -36.58 -13.81
N VAL A 8 -0.41 -36.97 -14.35
CA VAL A 8 0.90 -36.46 -13.91
C VAL A 8 1.17 -35.04 -14.41
N PHE A 9 0.62 -34.64 -15.56
CA PHE A 9 0.80 -33.29 -16.11
C PHE A 9 -0.05 -32.21 -15.42
N ILE A 10 -1.20 -32.58 -14.84
CA ILE A 10 -2.09 -31.63 -14.16
C ILE A 10 -1.60 -31.30 -12.74
N SER A 11 -0.89 -32.22 -12.08
CA SER A 11 -0.30 -32.01 -10.76
C SER A 11 0.95 -31.10 -10.75
N LEU A 12 1.55 -30.80 -11.91
CA LEU A 12 2.74 -29.95 -12.03
C LEU A 12 2.41 -28.45 -12.20
N LEU A 13 1.14 -28.09 -12.41
CA LEU A 13 0.70 -26.70 -12.57
C LEU A 13 0.34 -25.99 -11.26
N ILE A 14 0.46 -26.66 -10.11
CA ILE A 14 0.04 -26.13 -8.79
C ILE A 14 1.23 -25.75 -7.90
N LEU A 15 2.47 -25.80 -8.41
CA LEU A 15 3.69 -25.46 -7.67
C LEU A 15 4.36 -24.16 -8.13
N SER A 16 3.70 -23.33 -8.93
CA SER A 16 4.01 -21.90 -8.98
C SER A 16 3.51 -21.25 -7.68
N CYS A 17 4.18 -21.59 -6.57
CA CYS A 17 4.34 -20.65 -5.46
C CYS A 17 4.90 -19.39 -6.08
N ASN A 18 4.04 -18.41 -6.34
CA ASN A 18 4.45 -17.05 -6.66
C ASN A 18 5.24 -16.57 -5.44
N SER A 19 6.57 -16.79 -5.44
CA SER A 19 7.44 -16.06 -4.54
C SER A 19 7.11 -14.59 -4.81
N LYS A 20 6.46 -13.92 -3.86
CA LYS A 20 6.15 -12.49 -3.97
C LYS A 20 7.44 -11.83 -4.46
N PRO A 21 7.42 -11.09 -5.58
CA PRO A 21 8.64 -10.56 -6.16
C PRO A 21 9.41 -9.83 -5.06
N ASN A 22 10.70 -10.17 -4.91
CA ASN A 22 11.55 -9.61 -3.88
C ASN A 22 11.71 -8.11 -4.14
N ARG A 23 10.86 -7.31 -3.51
CA ARG A 23 10.62 -5.89 -3.79
C ARG A 23 10.72 -5.10 -2.50
N VAL A 24 11.30 -3.90 -2.58
CA VAL A 24 11.57 -3.09 -1.37
C VAL A 24 10.30 -2.72 -0.63
N GLU A 25 9.18 -2.62 -1.34
CA GLU A 25 7.89 -2.30 -0.76
C GLU A 25 7.34 -3.44 0.11
N ASN A 26 7.65 -4.71 -0.21
CA ASN A 26 7.34 -5.83 0.66
C ASN A 26 8.17 -5.75 1.95
N ASP A 27 9.46 -5.43 1.82
CA ASP A 27 10.36 -5.31 2.96
C ASP A 27 9.90 -4.16 3.90
N LEU A 28 9.53 -3.01 3.33
CA LEU A 28 9.00 -1.85 4.08
C LEU A 28 7.67 -2.16 4.76
N TYR A 29 6.75 -2.85 4.07
CA TYR A 29 5.48 -3.25 4.68
C TYR A 29 5.70 -4.26 5.82
N ASN A 30 6.64 -5.18 5.66
CA ASN A 30 7.00 -6.12 6.72
C ASN A 30 7.64 -5.41 7.92
N CYS A 31 8.52 -4.41 7.72
CA CYS A 31 9.05 -3.60 8.82
C CYS A 31 7.93 -2.98 9.68
N MET A 32 6.85 -2.52 9.04
CA MET A 32 5.70 -1.96 9.75
C MET A 32 4.87 -3.02 10.47
N ILE A 33 4.60 -4.15 9.82
CA ILE A 33 3.67 -5.15 10.35
C ILE A 33 4.34 -6.07 11.38
N ASP A 34 5.63 -6.36 11.23
CA ASP A 34 6.36 -7.27 12.12
C ASP A 34 6.93 -6.58 13.36
N SER A 35 6.89 -5.23 13.42
CA SER A 35 7.12 -4.48 14.65
C SER A 35 5.95 -4.55 15.63
N LEU A 36 4.78 -5.00 15.17
CA LEU A 36 3.57 -5.10 15.98
C LEU A 36 3.55 -6.42 16.75
N SER A 37 3.00 -6.38 17.97
CA SER A 37 2.62 -7.61 18.66
C SER A 37 1.57 -8.38 17.86
N LYS A 38 1.41 -9.67 18.17
CA LYS A 38 0.43 -10.53 17.49
C LYS A 38 -0.99 -9.97 17.56
N GLU A 39 -1.38 -9.40 18.71
CA GLU A 39 -2.70 -8.81 18.92
C GLU A 39 -2.88 -7.52 18.11
N GLU A 40 -1.90 -6.63 18.17
CA GLU A 40 -1.92 -5.38 17.40
C GLU A 40 -1.95 -5.64 15.90
N LYS A 41 -1.14 -6.57 15.41
CA LYS A 41 -1.14 -7.00 14.01
C LYS A 41 -2.52 -7.48 13.57
N ALA A 42 -3.16 -8.34 14.36
CA ALA A 42 -4.50 -8.84 14.05
C ALA A 42 -5.55 -7.71 14.04
N LYS A 43 -5.50 -6.81 15.03
CA LYS A 43 -6.39 -5.66 15.14
C LYS A 43 -6.18 -4.68 13.98
N THR A 44 -4.94 -4.38 13.61
CA THR A 44 -4.59 -3.51 12.48
C THR A 44 -5.11 -4.07 11.16
N ILE A 45 -4.90 -5.37 10.89
CA ILE A 45 -5.41 -6.02 9.67
C ILE A 45 -6.94 -5.95 9.62
N LEU A 46 -7.63 -6.17 10.74
CA LEU A 46 -9.08 -6.05 10.80
C LEU A 46 -9.55 -4.62 10.47
N ILE A 47 -8.93 -3.60 11.07
CA ILE A 47 -9.28 -2.20 10.83
C ILE A 47 -9.02 -1.79 9.38
N ILE A 48 -7.91 -2.25 8.78
CA ILE A 48 -7.61 -2.02 7.36
C ILE A 48 -8.71 -2.60 6.48
N ARG A 49 -9.13 -3.84 6.74
CA ARG A 49 -10.21 -4.49 5.98
C ARG A 49 -11.55 -3.77 6.14
N GLU A 50 -11.91 -3.41 7.37
CA GLU A 50 -13.15 -2.66 7.63
C GLU A 50 -13.15 -1.28 6.95
N PHE A 51 -11.99 -0.62 6.91
CA PHE A 51 -11.87 0.66 6.22
C PHE A 51 -12.05 0.51 4.72
N GLU A 52 -11.40 -0.50 4.13
CA GLU A 52 -11.53 -0.81 2.71
C GLU A 52 -12.98 -1.14 2.32
N GLU A 53 -13.65 -1.98 3.10
CA GLU A 53 -15.08 -2.30 2.91
C GLU A 53 -15.95 -1.04 3.01
N HIS A 54 -15.64 -0.14 3.95
CA HIS A 54 -16.32 1.15 4.06
C HIS A 54 -16.10 2.00 2.80
N LEU A 55 -14.87 2.14 2.32
CA LEU A 55 -14.55 2.92 1.11
C LEU A 55 -15.23 2.36 -0.15
N ILE A 56 -15.40 1.04 -0.23
CA ILE A 56 -16.15 0.39 -1.31
C ILE A 56 -17.64 0.75 -1.21
N LYS A 57 -18.20 0.68 0.00
CA LYS A 57 -19.61 1.02 0.25
C LYS A 57 -19.93 2.48 -0.08
N GLU A 58 -19.00 3.40 0.23
CA GLU A 58 -19.12 4.83 -0.10
C GLU A 58 -18.81 5.14 -1.58
N GLY A 59 -18.45 4.13 -2.40
CA GLY A 59 -18.13 4.30 -3.81
C GLY A 59 -16.82 5.06 -4.07
N ILE A 60 -15.96 5.20 -3.06
CA ILE A 60 -14.63 5.79 -3.17
C ILE A 60 -13.68 4.81 -3.86
N LEU A 61 -13.75 3.53 -3.47
CA LEU A 61 -13.11 2.42 -4.16
C LEU A 61 -14.15 1.58 -4.91
N GLU A 62 -13.79 1.04 -6.07
CA GLU A 62 -14.70 0.15 -6.82
C GLU A 62 -14.80 -1.26 -6.20
N SER A 63 -13.70 -1.74 -5.60
CA SER A 63 -13.59 -3.06 -4.97
C SER A 63 -12.29 -3.16 -4.16
N SER A 64 -12.05 -4.30 -3.52
CA SER A 64 -10.78 -4.65 -2.87
C SER A 64 -9.70 -5.15 -3.84
N ALA A 65 -9.99 -5.21 -5.14
CA ALA A 65 -9.02 -5.64 -6.13
C ALA A 65 -7.90 -4.58 -6.30
N PRO A 66 -6.63 -4.98 -6.49
CA PRO A 66 -5.48 -4.08 -6.72
C PRO A 66 -5.74 -2.97 -7.76
N ILE A 67 -6.45 -3.29 -8.83
CA ILE A 67 -6.76 -2.34 -9.90
C ILE A 67 -7.64 -1.17 -9.42
N SER A 68 -8.46 -1.34 -8.39
CA SER A 68 -9.36 -0.30 -7.89
C SER A 68 -8.59 0.88 -7.28
N TYR A 69 -7.47 0.63 -6.61
CA TYR A 69 -6.61 1.69 -6.04
C TYR A 69 -5.86 2.47 -7.13
N TRP A 70 -5.40 1.78 -8.19
CA TRP A 70 -4.85 2.47 -9.36
C TRP A 70 -5.89 3.39 -10.00
N LYS A 71 -7.09 2.87 -10.26
CA LYS A 71 -8.20 3.64 -10.85
C LYS A 71 -8.60 4.83 -9.99
N PHE A 72 -8.52 4.71 -8.66
CA PHE A 72 -8.75 5.81 -7.74
C PHE A 72 -7.79 6.98 -8.03
N TYR A 73 -6.48 6.75 -8.11
CA TYR A 73 -5.52 7.81 -8.47
C TYR A 73 -5.70 8.29 -9.90
N GLU A 74 -5.98 7.37 -10.84
CA GLU A 74 -6.22 7.72 -12.24
C GLU A 74 -7.42 8.68 -12.40
N LYS A 75 -8.51 8.44 -11.66
CA LYS A 75 -9.70 9.31 -11.64
C LYS A 75 -9.35 10.72 -11.14
N ILE A 76 -8.61 10.84 -10.04
CA ILE A 76 -8.19 12.13 -9.50
C ILE A 76 -7.28 12.87 -10.51
N ALA A 77 -6.30 12.16 -11.08
CA ALA A 77 -5.36 12.73 -12.02
C ALA A 77 -6.04 13.21 -13.33
N LYS A 78 -7.03 12.48 -13.83
CA LYS A 78 -7.79 12.82 -15.05
C LYS A 78 -8.78 13.97 -14.82
N THR A 79 -9.51 13.93 -13.71
CA THR A 79 -10.55 14.95 -13.42
C THR A 79 -9.98 16.22 -12.81
N ASN A 80 -8.77 16.18 -12.23
CA ASN A 80 -8.20 17.23 -11.39
C ASN A 80 -9.08 17.58 -10.17
N THR A 81 -9.92 16.65 -9.75
CA THR A 81 -10.81 16.83 -8.60
C THR A 81 -10.59 15.70 -7.61
N TYR A 82 -10.74 16.02 -6.32
CA TYR A 82 -10.78 15.04 -5.25
C TYR A 82 -11.89 15.48 -4.29
N GLU A 83 -13.05 14.85 -4.43
CA GLU A 83 -14.20 15.11 -3.57
C GLU A 83 -14.70 13.77 -3.05
N PHE A 84 -14.24 13.43 -1.85
CA PHE A 84 -14.72 12.27 -1.12
C PHE A 84 -14.78 12.64 0.37
N ASN A 85 -15.84 12.18 1.01
CA ASN A 85 -16.01 12.23 2.46
C ASN A 85 -16.17 10.80 2.95
N ASN A 86 -15.46 10.44 4.00
CA ASN A 86 -15.59 9.17 4.71
C ASN A 86 -15.61 9.48 6.21
N ASN A 87 -16.45 8.76 6.96
CA ASN A 87 -16.60 8.98 8.40
C ASN A 87 -15.97 7.86 9.24
N PHE A 88 -15.11 7.04 8.63
CA PHE A 88 -14.51 5.88 9.27
C PHE A 88 -13.52 6.27 10.39
N ASN A 89 -12.83 7.40 10.23
CA ASN A 89 -11.78 7.89 11.14
C ASN A 89 -10.66 6.84 11.32
N PHE A 90 -10.04 6.43 10.21
CA PHE A 90 -9.02 5.39 10.19
C PHE A 90 -7.89 5.68 11.17
N PHE A 91 -7.31 6.89 11.16
CA PHE A 91 -6.18 7.23 12.04
C PHE A 91 -6.52 7.15 13.52
N LYS A 92 -7.75 7.49 13.90
CA LYS A 92 -8.22 7.32 15.29
C LYS A 92 -8.32 5.85 15.67
N LYS A 93 -8.83 4.99 14.78
CA LYS A 93 -8.96 3.56 15.06
C LYS A 93 -7.62 2.86 15.20
N VAL A 94 -6.58 3.36 14.54
CA VAL A 94 -5.19 2.87 14.68
C VAL A 94 -4.34 3.68 15.66
N GLU A 95 -4.93 4.56 16.47
CA GLU A 95 -4.20 5.39 17.44
C GLU A 95 -3.48 4.57 18.51
N PHE A 96 -3.90 3.33 18.75
CA PHE A 96 -3.19 2.40 19.64
C PHE A 96 -1.81 1.98 19.12
N LEU A 97 -1.51 2.27 17.85
CA LEU A 97 -0.17 2.11 17.27
C LEU A 97 0.72 3.33 17.53
N ASP A 98 0.13 4.45 17.96
CA ASP A 98 0.89 5.62 18.39
C ASP A 98 1.57 5.27 19.71
N ARG A 99 2.89 5.29 19.71
CA ARG A 99 3.70 4.89 20.86
C ARG A 99 4.06 6.13 21.65
N ASP A 100 3.75 6.12 22.95
CA ASP A 100 4.15 7.20 23.86
C ASP A 100 5.68 7.27 24.03
N ASP A 101 6.37 6.12 23.95
CA ASP A 101 7.82 6.03 24.00
C ASP A 101 8.41 5.95 22.58
N PRO A 102 9.22 6.95 22.15
CA PRO A 102 9.92 6.91 20.87
C PRO A 102 10.81 5.67 20.66
N SER A 103 11.24 5.01 21.74
CA SER A 103 12.02 3.78 21.65
C SER A 103 11.23 2.58 21.13
N ASP A 104 9.90 2.58 21.29
CA ASP A 104 9.01 1.52 20.81
C ASP A 104 8.84 1.54 19.28
N ILE A 105 9.19 2.64 18.61
CA ILE A 105 9.18 2.75 17.15
C ILE A 105 10.58 2.61 16.53
N HIS A 106 11.66 2.60 17.33
CA HIS A 106 13.03 2.50 16.82
C HIS A 106 13.23 1.25 15.97
N GLY A 107 12.73 0.09 16.37
CA GLY A 107 12.87 -1.14 15.58
C GLY A 107 12.26 -1.03 14.17
N MET A 108 11.10 -0.38 14.04
CA MET A 108 10.45 -0.12 12.75
C MET A 108 11.25 0.90 11.92
N ILE A 109 11.70 1.98 12.55
CA ILE A 109 12.48 3.04 11.92
C ILE A 109 13.81 2.48 11.40
N ASP A 110 14.53 1.74 12.23
CA ASP A 110 15.82 1.13 11.90
C ASP A 110 15.68 0.13 10.75
N CYS A 111 14.64 -0.72 10.79
CA CYS A 111 14.33 -1.66 9.71
C CYS A 111 14.10 -0.91 8.39
N SER A 112 13.30 0.15 8.41
CA SER A 112 13.01 0.96 7.22
C SER A 112 14.24 1.71 6.70
N ASN A 113 15.03 2.28 7.61
CA ASN A 113 16.26 3.00 7.29
C ASN A 113 17.29 2.08 6.63
N GLN A 114 17.44 0.85 7.10
CA GLN A 114 18.33 -0.13 6.47
C GLN A 114 17.93 -0.40 5.02
N ILE A 115 16.62 -0.50 4.73
CA ILE A 115 16.13 -0.68 3.35
C ILE A 115 16.48 0.52 2.48
N PHE A 116 16.30 1.74 2.99
CA PHE A 116 16.61 2.97 2.24
C PHE A 116 18.10 3.15 1.91
N LEU A 117 18.99 2.44 2.60
CA LEU A 117 20.43 2.44 2.30
C LEU A 117 20.82 1.42 1.20
N THR A 118 19.94 0.48 0.85
CA THR A 118 20.25 -0.58 -0.12
C THR A 118 20.27 -0.07 -1.57
N GLU A 119 21.11 -0.69 -2.42
CA GLU A 119 21.09 -0.44 -3.87
C GLU A 119 19.74 -0.84 -4.49
N LYS A 120 19.13 -1.92 -3.99
CA LYS A 120 17.78 -2.35 -4.40
C LYS A 120 16.74 -1.24 -4.25
N TYR A 121 16.82 -0.42 -3.20
CA TYR A 121 15.96 0.75 -3.05
C TYR A 121 16.32 1.84 -4.05
N LYS A 122 17.59 2.20 -4.20
CA LYS A 122 18.04 3.26 -5.13
C LYS A 122 17.67 2.97 -6.58
N GLU A 123 17.59 1.70 -6.96
CA GLU A 123 17.17 1.24 -8.30
C GLU A 123 15.64 1.04 -8.43
N SER A 124 14.87 1.31 -7.38
CA SER A 124 13.43 1.05 -7.35
C SER A 124 12.59 2.22 -7.88
N ARG A 125 11.40 1.92 -8.40
CA ARG A 125 10.37 2.94 -8.71
C ARG A 125 9.94 3.72 -7.47
N LEU A 126 9.97 3.11 -6.29
CA LEU A 126 9.68 3.80 -5.05
C LEU A 126 10.68 4.93 -4.79
N PHE A 127 11.97 4.72 -5.09
CA PHE A 127 12.98 5.77 -4.97
C PHE A 127 12.72 6.91 -5.95
N GLU A 128 12.46 6.62 -7.22
CA GLU A 128 12.12 7.64 -8.23
C GLU A 128 10.87 8.44 -7.82
N PHE A 129 9.81 7.75 -7.40
CA PHE A 129 8.60 8.37 -6.87
C PHE A 129 8.90 9.28 -5.67
N THR A 130 9.71 8.79 -4.72
CA THR A 130 10.06 9.54 -3.50
C THR A 130 10.87 10.79 -3.84
N GLN A 131 11.86 10.69 -4.73
CA GLN A 131 12.65 11.84 -5.19
C GLN A 131 11.78 12.90 -5.87
N GLU A 132 10.82 12.49 -6.70
CA GLU A 132 9.88 13.45 -7.29
C GLU A 132 9.01 14.11 -6.23
N MET A 133 8.47 13.34 -5.29
CA MET A 133 7.65 13.88 -4.20
C MET A 133 8.43 14.88 -3.33
N GLU A 134 9.70 14.60 -3.02
CA GLU A 134 10.59 15.51 -2.30
C GLU A 134 10.89 16.78 -3.11
N SER A 135 11.14 16.66 -4.42
CA SER A 135 11.39 17.82 -5.27
C SER A 135 10.19 18.78 -5.30
N LEU A 136 8.97 18.20 -5.28
CA LEU A 136 7.70 18.92 -5.25
C LEU A 136 7.35 19.49 -3.87
N ARG A 137 8.00 19.09 -2.76
CA ARG A 137 7.73 19.66 -1.42
C ARG A 137 8.02 21.15 -1.32
N LYS A 138 8.88 21.69 -2.18
CA LYS A 138 9.10 23.14 -2.31
C LYS A 138 7.86 23.88 -2.84
N HIS A 139 6.85 23.13 -3.31
CA HIS A 139 5.56 23.63 -3.76
C HIS A 139 4.44 23.07 -2.88
N LYS A 140 3.25 23.69 -2.91
CA LYS A 140 2.09 23.16 -2.20
C LYS A 140 1.63 21.86 -2.88
N VAL A 141 2.06 20.72 -2.34
CA VAL A 141 1.66 19.39 -2.83
C VAL A 141 0.17 19.18 -2.57
N THR A 142 -0.62 19.15 -3.64
CA THR A 142 -2.06 18.88 -3.59
C THR A 142 -2.36 17.41 -3.86
N PRO A 143 -3.54 16.89 -3.47
CA PRO A 143 -3.94 15.51 -3.80
C PRO A 143 -3.90 15.20 -5.30
N VAL A 144 -4.21 16.20 -6.15
CA VAL A 144 -4.11 16.07 -7.61
C VAL A 144 -2.67 15.90 -8.06
N ILE A 145 -1.73 16.66 -7.50
CA ILE A 145 -0.29 16.51 -7.79
C ILE A 145 0.17 15.12 -7.35
N MET A 146 -0.19 14.68 -6.14
CA MET A 146 0.16 13.35 -5.65
C MET A 146 -0.37 12.26 -6.58
N ALA A 147 -1.65 12.32 -6.97
CA ALA A 147 -2.26 11.33 -7.85
C ALA A 147 -1.57 11.28 -9.22
N LYS A 148 -1.24 12.45 -9.81
CA LYS A 148 -0.49 12.53 -11.07
C LYS A 148 0.90 11.92 -10.95
N THR A 149 1.62 12.22 -9.86
CA THR A 149 2.94 11.64 -9.59
C THR A 149 2.84 10.12 -9.39
N THR A 150 1.83 9.65 -8.66
CA THR A 150 1.58 8.22 -8.45
C THR A 150 1.38 7.49 -9.78
N ILE A 151 0.51 7.97 -10.68
CA ILE A 151 0.30 7.30 -11.97
C ILE A 151 1.45 7.50 -12.97
N LYS A 152 2.33 8.49 -12.75
CA LYS A 152 3.54 8.73 -13.56
C LYS A 152 4.63 7.71 -13.25
N PHE A 153 4.86 7.43 -11.95
CA PHE A 153 5.98 6.60 -11.51
C PHE A 153 5.59 5.17 -11.15
N LEU A 154 4.36 4.93 -10.72
CA LEU A 154 3.90 3.57 -10.40
C LEU A 154 3.16 2.96 -11.60
N LYS A 155 2.97 1.64 -11.52
CA LYS A 155 2.17 0.86 -12.47
C LYS A 155 0.99 0.21 -11.76
N LYS A 156 0.03 -0.30 -12.54
CA LYS A 156 -1.14 -1.01 -12.02
C LYS A 156 -0.75 -2.20 -11.13
N GLU A 157 0.29 -2.92 -11.54
CA GLU A 157 0.80 -4.11 -10.85
C GLU A 157 1.46 -3.78 -9.51
N ASP A 158 1.87 -2.52 -9.29
CA ASP A 158 2.41 -2.10 -8.00
C ASP A 158 1.36 -2.22 -6.90
N PHE A 159 0.08 -2.02 -7.22
CA PHE A 159 -1.01 -2.12 -6.26
C PHE A 159 -1.36 -3.55 -5.85
N GLU A 160 -0.72 -4.57 -6.42
CA GLU A 160 -0.76 -5.93 -5.86
C GLU A 160 -0.05 -6.01 -4.51
N LEU A 161 0.87 -5.08 -4.24
CA LEU A 161 1.62 -5.01 -2.99
C LEU A 161 0.79 -4.35 -1.89
N ASP A 162 0.77 -4.98 -0.72
CA ASP A 162 0.07 -4.48 0.46
C ASP A 162 0.53 -3.07 0.84
N TYR A 163 1.81 -2.76 0.61
CA TYR A 163 2.40 -1.43 0.78
C TYR A 163 1.60 -0.33 0.08
N TYR A 164 1.40 -0.43 -1.24
CA TYR A 164 0.74 0.64 -2.00
C TYR A 164 -0.76 0.73 -1.70
N ARG A 165 -1.40 -0.39 -1.39
CA ARG A 165 -2.80 -0.39 -0.90
C ARG A 165 -2.90 0.35 0.43
N PHE A 166 -2.02 0.05 1.38
CA PHE A 166 -1.96 0.75 2.67
C PHE A 166 -1.70 2.26 2.51
N ILE A 167 -0.74 2.65 1.66
CA ILE A 167 -0.48 4.06 1.35
C ILE A 167 -1.71 4.75 0.75
N THR A 168 -2.49 4.05 -0.07
CA THR A 168 -3.73 4.59 -0.65
C THR A 168 -4.79 4.84 0.42
N LEU A 169 -4.96 3.91 1.35
CA LEU A 169 -5.89 4.09 2.48
C LEU A 169 -5.49 5.30 3.33
N GLY A 170 -4.20 5.44 3.66
CA GLY A 170 -3.68 6.60 4.37
C GLY A 170 -3.86 7.92 3.60
N PHE A 171 -3.71 7.89 2.27
CA PHE A 171 -3.98 9.05 1.41
C PHE A 171 -5.46 9.46 1.48
N ILE A 172 -6.38 8.51 1.37
CA ILE A 172 -7.83 8.79 1.43
C ILE A 172 -8.21 9.36 2.79
N GLU A 173 -7.73 8.78 3.88
CA GLU A 173 -8.00 9.31 5.23
C GLU A 173 -7.46 10.72 5.42
N LYS A 174 -6.21 10.97 4.98
CA LYS A 174 -5.55 12.27 5.15
C LYS A 174 -6.25 13.40 4.40
N TYR A 175 -6.78 13.13 3.20
CA TYR A 175 -7.41 14.12 2.33
C TYR A 175 -8.93 14.00 2.29
N ASN A 176 -9.49 13.39 3.32
CA ASN A 176 -10.91 13.34 3.57
C ASN A 176 -11.48 14.77 3.72
N ASN A 177 -12.45 15.14 2.89
CA ASN A 177 -13.12 16.44 2.98
C ASN A 177 -14.10 16.40 4.16
N LYS A 178 -13.68 16.93 5.31
CA LYS A 178 -14.56 17.16 6.47
C LYS A 178 -15.41 18.42 6.28
#